data_AF-A0A507D8U3-F1
#
_entry.id   AF-A0A507D8U3-F1
#
_cell.length_a   1.000
_cell.length_b   1.000
_cell.length_c   1.000
_cell.angle_alpha   90.00
_cell.angle_beta   90.00
_cell.angle_gamma   90.00
#
_symmetry.space_group_name_H-M   'P 1'
#
loop_
_entity.id
_entity.type
_entity.pdbx_description
1 polymer ?
#
loop_
_entity_poly.entity_id
_entity_poly.type
_entity_poly.pdbx_seq_one_letter_code
_entity_poly.pdbx_strand_id
1 'polypeptide(L)'
;MEGQWIRATSITGRIYEGLIFAFDEATKCLVLQSPSSSSSTTSTPPTSKYDFHLLKISYLKEICPTAPPPHIILPPSYNKNISPSNHTSHSSSLPNGALSPSTDIITNGKPNFSLAPIIPIPLDKLQQRESAAVRAEQVKQSRIGVNVSDEGQAMFDALIKTMQCRWKNDAIVVLDDVLIPPPYKLDSCRFVEGRKHDEVLLSRVKKVLDGERKRLGYQK
;
A
#
# COMPACT_ATOMS: atom_id res chain seq x y z
N MET A 1 24.08 -3.90 20.72
CA MET A 1 23.70 -3.42 22.06
C MET A 1 22.64 -4.39 22.56
N GLU A 2 22.99 -5.24 23.52
CA GLU A 2 22.04 -6.22 24.09
C GLU A 2 21.01 -5.45 24.92
N GLY A 3 19.71 -5.63 24.63
CA GLY A 3 18.64 -4.98 25.40
C GLY A 3 18.39 -5.68 26.74
N GLN A 4 17.79 -4.97 27.70
CA GLN A 4 17.36 -5.56 28.98
C GLN A 4 15.94 -6.11 28.85
N TRP A 5 15.71 -7.35 29.27
CA TRP A 5 14.36 -7.89 29.44
C TRP A 5 13.71 -7.30 30.69
N ILE A 6 12.46 -6.89 30.56
CA ILE A 6 11.69 -6.37 31.68
C ILE A 6 10.26 -6.91 31.70
N ARG A 7 9.64 -6.82 32.88
CA ARG A 7 8.20 -6.84 33.09
C ARG A 7 7.76 -5.45 33.55
N ALA A 8 6.84 -4.84 32.82
CA ALA A 8 6.20 -3.58 33.17
C ALA A 8 4.74 -3.82 33.57
N THR A 9 4.31 -3.22 34.68
CA THR A 9 2.91 -3.25 35.13
C THR A 9 2.32 -1.85 35.02
N SER A 10 1.20 -1.70 34.32
CA SER A 10 0.50 -0.42 34.22
C SER A 10 -0.23 -0.07 35.52
N ILE A 11 -0.63 1.20 35.66
CA ILE A 11 -1.51 1.67 36.74
C ILE A 11 -2.87 0.97 36.75
N THR A 12 -3.30 0.41 35.61
CA THR A 12 -4.53 -0.39 35.47
C THR A 12 -4.31 -1.89 35.76
N GLY A 13 -3.11 -2.29 36.15
CA GLY A 13 -2.76 -3.68 36.46
C GLY A 13 -2.47 -4.56 35.25
N ARG A 14 -2.39 -4.01 34.02
CA ARG A 14 -1.97 -4.76 32.83
C ARG A 14 -0.47 -5.02 32.88
N ILE A 15 -0.06 -6.21 32.47
CA ILE A 15 1.34 -6.63 32.48
C ILE A 15 1.85 -6.72 31.04
N TYR A 16 3.05 -6.19 30.81
CA TYR A 16 3.77 -6.23 29.55
C TYR A 16 5.16 -6.81 29.80
N GLU A 17 5.56 -7.81 29.04
CA GLU A 17 6.90 -8.42 29.13
C GLU A 17 7.60 -8.34 27.78
N GLY A 18 8.88 -7.96 27.78
CA GLY A 18 9.64 -7.82 26.55
C GLY A 18 11.04 -7.28 26.75
N LEU A 19 11.80 -7.29 25.66
CA LEU A 19 13.10 -6.65 25.55
C LEU A 19 12.91 -5.15 25.38
N ILE A 20 13.64 -4.32 26.13
CA ILE A 20 13.72 -2.89 25.86
C ILE A 20 14.34 -2.68 24.48
N PHE A 21 13.52 -2.20 23.54
CA PHE A 21 13.91 -1.93 22.17
C PHE A 21 14.43 -0.50 22.03
N ALA A 22 13.69 0.45 22.58
CA ALA A 22 14.03 1.87 22.57
C ALA A 22 13.41 2.56 23.77
N PHE A 23 14.01 3.68 24.17
CA PHE A 23 13.46 4.60 25.14
C PHE A 23 13.59 6.02 24.57
N ASP A 24 12.46 6.70 24.41
CA ASP A 24 12.44 8.11 24.06
C ASP A 24 12.36 8.96 25.33
N GLU A 25 13.44 9.68 25.60
CA GLU A 25 13.56 10.53 26.78
C GLU A 25 12.64 11.74 26.74
N ALA A 26 12.37 12.30 25.56
CA ALA A 26 11.57 13.51 25.40
C ALA A 26 10.08 13.24 25.70
N THR A 27 9.53 12.15 25.13
CA THR A 27 8.13 11.78 25.38
C THR A 27 7.94 10.87 26.59
N LYS A 28 9.04 10.42 27.22
CA LYS A 28 9.07 9.39 28.27
C LYS A 28 8.30 8.14 27.82
N CYS A 29 8.58 7.69 26.60
CA CYS A 29 7.97 6.51 25.99
C CYS A 29 8.96 5.35 25.97
N LEU A 30 8.57 4.24 26.58
CA LEU A 30 9.31 2.98 26.61
C LEU A 30 8.75 2.05 25.54
N VAL A 31 9.62 1.52 24.68
CA VAL A 31 9.26 0.57 23.63
C VAL A 31 9.75 -0.81 23.99
N LEU A 32 8.82 -1.77 24.15
CA LEU A 32 9.14 -3.18 24.38
C LEU A 32 8.91 -4.00 23.13
N GLN A 33 9.85 -4.88 22.80
CA GLN A 33 9.74 -5.89 21.77
C GLN A 33 9.48 -7.26 22.42
N SER A 34 8.43 -7.95 21.98
CA SER A 34 8.11 -9.32 22.40
C SER A 34 7.93 -10.22 21.17
N PRO A 35 8.24 -11.53 21.22
CA PRO A 35 7.88 -12.47 20.15
C PRO A 35 6.38 -12.40 19.85
N SER A 36 6.00 -12.34 18.58
CA SER A 36 4.59 -12.31 18.19
C SER A 36 3.94 -13.67 18.43
N SER A 37 2.76 -13.67 19.05
CA SER A 37 1.97 -14.89 19.26
C SER A 37 1.20 -15.35 18.01
N SER A 38 1.20 -14.58 16.92
CA SER A 38 0.52 -14.98 15.68
C SER A 38 1.39 -15.91 14.83
N SER A 39 0.91 -17.13 14.55
CA SER A 39 1.50 -18.05 13.59
C SER A 39 1.25 -17.58 12.16
N SER A 40 2.30 -17.47 11.35
CA SER A 40 2.17 -17.20 9.90
C SER A 40 1.93 -18.50 9.14
N THR A 41 0.78 -18.64 8.49
CA THR A 41 0.43 -19.79 7.62
C THR A 41 1.00 -19.68 6.20
N THR A 42 2.08 -18.94 5.97
CA THR A 42 2.56 -18.64 4.62
C THR A 42 4.02 -19.06 4.42
N SER A 43 4.27 -19.79 3.32
CA SER A 43 5.50 -20.46 2.90
C SER A 43 6.62 -19.51 2.45
N THR A 44 6.85 -18.43 3.20
CA THR A 44 8.02 -17.56 3.07
C THR A 44 9.03 -17.89 4.18
N PRO A 45 10.33 -17.65 3.98
CA PRO A 45 11.37 -18.03 4.95
C PRO A 45 11.05 -17.54 6.37
N PRO A 46 11.51 -18.25 7.43
CA PRO A 46 11.13 -17.95 8.81
C PRO A 46 11.65 -16.58 9.23
N THR A 47 10.83 -15.55 9.04
CA THR A 47 11.06 -14.24 9.66
C THR A 47 10.38 -14.28 11.02
N SER A 48 11.18 -14.16 12.08
CA SER A 48 10.64 -14.03 13.44
C SER A 48 9.76 -12.78 13.49
N LYS A 49 8.45 -12.98 13.69
CA LYS A 49 7.52 -11.88 13.87
C LYS A 49 7.62 -11.39 15.32
N TYR A 50 7.56 -10.08 15.51
CA TYR A 50 7.60 -9.45 16.83
C TYR A 50 6.42 -8.49 17.00
N ASP A 51 5.91 -8.42 18.22
CA ASP A 51 4.95 -7.42 18.66
C ASP A 51 5.70 -6.31 19.41
N PHE A 52 5.28 -5.06 19.20
CA PHE A 52 5.89 -3.89 19.85
C PHE A 52 4.86 -3.16 20.72
N HIS A 53 5.26 -2.84 21.95
CA HIS A 53 4.43 -2.13 22.93
C HIS A 53 5.04 -0.76 23.19
N LEU A 54 4.29 0.31 22.90
CA LEU A 54 4.66 1.69 23.20
C LEU A 54 4.00 2.11 24.51
N LEU A 55 4.79 2.24 25.57
CA LEU A 55 4.32 2.45 26.92
C LEU A 55 4.81 3.80 27.45
N LYS A 56 3.88 4.71 27.75
CA LYS A 56 4.24 5.97 28.42
C LYS A 56 4.58 5.68 29.88
N ILE A 57 5.77 6.09 30.32
CA ILE A 57 6.28 5.81 31.67
C ILE A 57 5.32 6.30 32.76
N SER A 58 4.62 7.42 32.54
CA SER A 58 3.66 7.96 33.51
C SER A 58 2.46 7.05 33.81
N TYR A 59 2.20 6.05 32.95
CA TYR A 59 1.13 5.07 33.14
C TYR A 59 1.66 3.71 33.62
N LEU A 60 2.96 3.60 33.88
CA LEU A 60 3.56 2.41 34.47
C LEU A 60 3.65 2.59 35.99
N LYS A 61 3.13 1.60 36.69
CA LYS A 61 3.21 1.49 38.14
C LYS A 61 4.56 0.93 38.56
N GLU A 62 5.07 -0.05 37.83
CA GLU A 62 6.28 -0.80 38.19
C GLU A 62 6.99 -1.30 36.92
N ILE A 63 8.33 -1.34 36.98
CA ILE A 63 9.20 -1.93 35.97
C ILE A 63 10.23 -2.80 36.68
N CYS A 64 10.27 -4.09 36.35
CA CYS A 64 11.17 -5.05 36.96
C CYS A 64 12.04 -5.72 35.89
N PRO A 65 13.38 -5.73 36.03
CA PRO A 65 14.24 -6.54 35.19
C PRO A 65 13.86 -8.02 35.27
N THR A 66 13.82 -8.70 34.14
CA THR A 66 13.53 -10.13 34.05
C THR A 66 14.59 -10.85 33.23
N ALA A 67 14.68 -12.17 33.42
CA ALA A 67 15.44 -13.02 32.52
C ALA A 67 14.67 -13.18 31.19
N PRO A 68 15.39 -13.38 30.08
CA PRO A 68 14.75 -13.72 28.81
C PRO A 68 13.97 -15.05 28.88
N PRO A 69 12.88 -15.20 28.11
CA PRO A 69 12.14 -16.45 28.02
C PRO A 69 13.02 -17.59 27.47
N PRO A 70 12.86 -18.83 27.97
CA PRO A 70 13.71 -19.98 27.63
C PRO A 70 13.58 -20.49 26.18
N HIS A 71 12.71 -19.90 25.34
CA HIS A 71 12.34 -20.45 24.02
C HIS A 71 12.74 -19.59 22.80
N ILE A 72 13.60 -18.58 22.95
CA ILE A 72 14.15 -17.86 21.80
C ILE A 72 15.38 -18.60 21.27
N ILE A 73 15.16 -19.74 20.62
CA ILE A 73 16.17 -20.43 19.81
C ILE A 73 16.20 -19.72 18.45
N LEU A 74 17.28 -19.00 18.16
CA LEU A 74 17.55 -18.47 16.80
C LEU A 74 18.05 -19.61 15.89
N PRO A 75 17.71 -19.63 14.59
CA PRO A 75 18.34 -20.51 13.61
C PRO A 75 19.83 -20.12 13.40
N PRO A 76 20.68 -21.05 12.93
CA PRO A 76 22.11 -20.79 12.75
C PRO A 76 22.35 -19.60 11.81
N SER A 77 23.28 -18.75 12.22
CA SER A 77 23.71 -17.50 11.59
C SER A 77 23.80 -17.60 10.07
N TYR A 78 22.98 -16.83 9.34
CA TYR A 78 23.13 -16.70 7.89
C TYR A 78 24.40 -15.89 7.59
N ASN A 79 25.42 -16.58 7.10
CA ASN A 79 26.68 -15.98 6.67
C ASN A 79 26.46 -15.26 5.33
N LYS A 80 26.28 -13.93 5.34
CA LYS A 80 26.29 -13.11 4.11
C LYS A 80 27.74 -12.86 3.68
N ASN A 81 28.33 -13.81 2.97
CA ASN A 81 29.37 -13.49 2.00
C ASN A 81 28.74 -13.54 0.61
N ILE A 82 28.28 -12.37 0.13
CA ILE A 82 27.89 -12.19 -1.27
C ILE A 82 28.84 -11.14 -1.84
N SER A 83 29.90 -11.64 -2.48
CA SER A 83 30.62 -10.91 -3.51
C SER A 83 29.73 -10.83 -4.77
N PRO A 84 29.77 -9.75 -5.56
CA PRO A 84 29.03 -9.70 -6.81
C PRO A 84 29.84 -10.39 -7.90
N SER A 85 29.31 -11.47 -8.50
CA SER A 85 29.86 -12.01 -9.74
C SER A 85 28.77 -12.19 -10.80
N ASN A 86 29.08 -11.61 -11.96
CA ASN A 86 28.34 -11.70 -13.22
C ASN A 86 28.28 -13.14 -13.74
N HIS A 87 27.15 -13.44 -14.40
CA HIS A 87 26.87 -14.44 -15.45
C HIS A 87 27.96 -15.49 -15.77
N THR A 88 27.59 -16.78 -15.76
CA THR A 88 27.35 -17.64 -16.95
C THR A 88 27.15 -19.11 -16.53
N SER A 89 26.22 -19.78 -17.21
CA SER A 89 25.82 -21.19 -17.12
C SER A 89 26.94 -22.22 -17.32
N HIS A 90 26.88 -23.37 -16.63
CA HIS A 90 27.06 -24.74 -17.14
C HIS A 90 26.90 -25.80 -16.02
N SER A 91 26.72 -27.05 -16.43
CA SER A 91 26.06 -28.20 -15.81
C SER A 91 26.84 -29.06 -14.79
N SER A 92 26.08 -29.91 -14.08
CA SER A 92 26.36 -31.32 -13.68
C SER A 92 26.90 -31.70 -12.28
N SER A 93 26.23 -32.74 -11.74
CA SER A 93 26.66 -33.83 -10.83
C SER A 93 26.87 -33.64 -9.31
N LEU A 94 26.06 -34.41 -8.56
CA LEU A 94 26.27 -35.00 -7.22
C LEU A 94 27.43 -36.04 -7.26
N PRO A 95 28.13 -36.38 -6.14
CA PRO A 95 27.57 -37.31 -5.12
C PRO A 95 28.07 -37.21 -3.65
N ASN A 96 27.22 -37.78 -2.78
CA ASN A 96 27.40 -38.45 -1.47
C ASN A 96 28.70 -38.36 -0.64
N GLY A 97 28.55 -38.16 0.69
CA GLY A 97 29.59 -38.50 1.68
C GLY A 97 29.18 -38.30 3.15
N ALA A 98 28.89 -39.42 3.83
CA ALA A 98 29.12 -39.76 5.24
C ALA A 98 28.64 -38.84 6.39
N LEU A 99 27.75 -39.43 7.21
CA LEU A 99 27.54 -39.09 8.62
C LEU A 99 28.81 -39.39 9.43
N SER A 100 29.21 -38.46 10.31
CA SER A 100 29.97 -38.77 11.52
C SER A 100 29.58 -37.81 12.65
N PRO A 101 29.50 -38.30 13.90
CA PRO A 101 28.95 -37.56 15.02
C PRO A 101 30.04 -36.68 15.66
N SER A 102 29.83 -35.37 15.72
CA SER A 102 30.66 -34.48 16.54
C SER A 102 29.87 -34.06 17.76
N THR A 103 30.16 -34.75 18.87
CA THR A 103 30.08 -34.22 20.23
C THR A 103 30.85 -32.92 20.31
N ASP A 104 30.18 -31.78 20.52
CA ASP A 104 30.84 -30.54 20.92
C ASP A 104 30.02 -29.80 21.99
N ILE A 105 30.52 -29.95 23.21
CA ILE A 105 30.75 -28.96 24.26
C ILE A 105 29.63 -27.93 24.53
N ILE A 106 28.98 -28.13 25.68
CA ILE A 106 28.24 -27.12 26.44
C ILE A 106 29.20 -25.98 26.78
N THR A 107 29.18 -24.91 25.97
CA THR A 107 29.76 -23.63 26.34
C THR A 107 28.66 -22.75 26.91
N ASN A 108 28.95 -22.11 28.05
CA ASN A 108 28.12 -21.11 28.74
C ASN A 108 27.80 -19.92 27.81
N GLY A 109 26.86 -20.09 26.89
CA GLY A 109 26.39 -19.05 25.99
C GLY A 109 25.43 -18.11 26.72
N LYS A 110 25.89 -16.90 27.04
CA LYS A 110 24.98 -15.77 27.27
C LYS A 110 24.02 -15.70 26.07
N PRO A 111 22.69 -15.74 26.26
CA PRO A 111 21.77 -15.63 25.14
C PRO A 111 21.91 -14.24 24.51
N ASN A 112 22.35 -14.20 23.26
CA ASN A 112 22.59 -12.97 22.51
C ASN A 112 21.26 -12.51 21.87
N PHE A 113 20.70 -11.41 22.39
CA PHE A 113 19.45 -10.83 21.89
C PHE A 113 19.74 -9.78 20.83
N SER A 114 19.46 -10.12 19.57
CA SER A 114 19.59 -9.20 18.44
C SER A 114 18.25 -8.51 18.14
N LEU A 115 18.27 -7.18 18.08
CA LEU A 115 17.11 -6.38 17.67
C LEU A 115 16.74 -6.71 16.22
N ALA A 116 15.44 -6.68 15.91
CA ALA A 116 15.01 -6.80 14.52
C ALA A 116 15.63 -5.65 13.70
N PRO A 117 16.25 -5.91 12.54
CA PRO A 117 16.81 -4.86 11.71
C PRO A 117 15.72 -3.86 11.31
N ILE A 118 16.00 -2.57 11.50
CA ILE A 118 15.11 -1.49 11.03
C ILE A 118 15.15 -1.49 9.51
N ILE A 119 13.99 -1.69 8.88
CA ILE A 119 13.85 -1.61 7.43
C ILE A 119 13.47 -0.16 7.07
N PRO A 120 14.18 0.50 6.14
CA PRO A 120 13.79 1.83 5.67
C PRO A 120 12.37 1.83 5.08
N ILE A 121 11.56 2.80 5.48
CA ILE A 121 10.23 3.00 4.92
C ILE A 121 10.40 3.57 3.51
N PRO A 122 9.87 2.92 2.45
CA PRO A 122 10.03 3.38 1.07
C PRO A 122 9.08 4.56 0.80
N LEU A 123 9.51 5.78 1.17
CA LEU A 123 8.71 7.01 1.09
C LEU A 123 8.20 7.27 -0.34
N ASP A 124 9.01 7.02 -1.36
CA ASP A 124 8.62 7.21 -2.77
C ASP A 124 7.41 6.35 -3.16
N LYS A 125 7.35 5.10 -2.67
CA LYS A 125 6.21 4.21 -2.93
C LYS A 125 4.95 4.71 -2.22
N LEU A 126 5.09 5.30 -1.04
CA LEU A 126 3.95 5.88 -0.31
C LEU A 126 3.40 7.11 -1.05
N GLN A 127 4.26 8.02 -1.49
CA GLN A 127 3.87 9.19 -2.26
C GLN A 127 3.26 8.81 -3.62
N GLN A 128 3.79 7.78 -4.29
CA GLN A 128 3.20 7.26 -5.52
C GLN A 128 1.78 6.70 -5.29
N ARG A 129 1.56 5.98 -4.19
CA ARG A 129 0.22 5.47 -3.83
C ARG A 129 -0.76 6.59 -3.53
N GLU A 130 -0.33 7.59 -2.75
CA GLU A 130 -1.13 8.77 -2.44
C GLU A 130 -1.52 9.52 -3.72
N SER A 131 -0.55 9.87 -4.55
CA SER A 131 -0.82 10.60 -5.81
C SER A 131 -1.69 9.81 -6.79
N ALA A 132 -1.58 8.48 -6.81
CA ALA A 132 -2.49 7.64 -7.59
C ALA A 132 -3.92 7.67 -7.04
N ALA A 133 -4.09 7.61 -5.72
CA ALA A 133 -5.41 7.69 -5.08
C ALA A 133 -6.08 9.05 -5.32
N VAL A 134 -5.32 10.15 -5.15
CA VAL A 134 -5.81 11.51 -5.42
C VAL A 134 -6.24 11.68 -6.87
N ARG A 135 -5.41 11.24 -7.83
CA ARG A 135 -5.77 11.30 -9.27
C ARG A 135 -7.00 10.47 -9.60
N ALA A 136 -7.10 9.26 -9.04
CA ALA A 136 -8.27 8.41 -9.26
C ALA A 136 -9.55 9.07 -8.75
N GLU A 137 -9.50 9.73 -7.59
CA GLU A 137 -10.65 10.43 -7.02
C GLU A 137 -11.01 11.69 -7.81
N GLN A 138 -10.02 12.48 -8.22
CA GLN A 138 -10.23 13.63 -9.10
C GLN A 138 -10.90 13.24 -10.42
N VAL A 139 -10.50 12.11 -11.01
CA VAL A 139 -11.14 11.56 -12.23
C VAL A 139 -12.58 11.14 -11.98
N LYS A 140 -12.91 10.58 -10.81
CA LYS A 140 -14.31 10.27 -10.47
C LYS A 140 -15.13 11.55 -10.31
N GLN A 141 -14.61 12.53 -9.57
CA GLN A 141 -15.28 13.81 -9.36
C GLN A 141 -15.52 14.55 -10.67
N SER A 142 -14.55 14.56 -11.60
CA SER A 142 -14.70 15.23 -12.89
C SER A 142 -15.74 14.58 -13.81
N ARG A 143 -16.24 13.38 -13.48
CA ARG A 143 -17.30 12.70 -14.24
C ARG A 143 -18.69 13.13 -13.80
N ILE A 144 -18.84 13.67 -12.59
CA ILE A 144 -20.13 14.06 -12.05
C ILE A 144 -20.47 15.48 -12.52
N GLY A 145 -21.54 15.61 -13.29
CA GLY A 145 -22.07 16.90 -13.72
C GLY A 145 -22.77 17.63 -12.56
N VAL A 146 -22.65 18.96 -12.53
CA VAL A 146 -23.31 19.80 -11.52
C VAL A 146 -24.59 20.38 -12.14
N ASN A 147 -25.74 20.20 -11.46
CA ASN A 147 -27.06 20.63 -11.94
C ASN A 147 -27.48 20.03 -13.30
N VAL A 148 -26.97 18.84 -13.62
CA VAL A 148 -27.34 18.11 -14.84
C VAL A 148 -28.52 17.16 -14.57
N SER A 149 -29.29 16.83 -15.62
CA SER A 149 -30.31 15.80 -15.54
C SER A 149 -29.70 14.39 -15.51
N ASP A 150 -30.48 13.40 -15.07
CA ASP A 150 -30.08 11.99 -15.14
C ASP A 150 -29.75 11.57 -16.59
N GLU A 151 -30.48 12.10 -17.58
CA GLU A 151 -30.16 11.92 -19.00
C GLU A 151 -28.78 12.49 -19.34
N GLY A 152 -28.48 13.71 -18.89
CA GLY A 152 -27.19 14.37 -19.14
C GLY A 152 -26.04 13.57 -18.55
N GLN A 153 -26.16 13.13 -17.30
CA GLN A 153 -25.16 12.29 -16.64
C GLN A 153 -24.96 10.96 -17.39
N ALA A 154 -26.06 10.28 -17.76
CA ALA A 154 -26.00 9.04 -18.51
C ALA A 154 -25.37 9.20 -19.90
N MET A 155 -25.65 10.31 -20.60
CA MET A 155 -25.00 10.64 -21.87
C MET A 155 -23.50 10.86 -21.68
N PHE A 156 -23.09 11.59 -20.65
CA PHE A 156 -21.67 11.82 -20.38
C PHE A 156 -20.94 10.51 -20.08
N ASP A 157 -21.48 9.68 -19.18
CA ASP A 157 -20.89 8.39 -18.79
C ASP A 157 -20.79 7.40 -19.95
N ALA A 158 -21.69 7.52 -20.93
CA ALA A 158 -21.65 6.76 -22.17
C ALA A 158 -20.57 7.29 -23.12
N LEU A 159 -20.59 8.59 -23.42
CA LEU A 159 -19.69 9.22 -24.40
C LEU A 159 -18.22 9.15 -23.96
N ILE A 160 -17.94 9.35 -22.67
CA ILE A 160 -16.56 9.38 -22.15
C ILE A 160 -15.83 8.04 -22.31
N LYS A 161 -16.55 6.94 -22.59
CA LYS A 161 -15.97 5.62 -22.90
C LYS A 161 -15.37 5.55 -24.30
N THR A 162 -15.81 6.41 -25.22
CA THR A 162 -15.46 6.36 -26.64
C THR A 162 -14.66 7.58 -27.09
N MET A 163 -14.90 8.73 -26.46
CA MET A 163 -14.31 10.01 -26.82
C MET A 163 -13.95 10.80 -25.56
N GLN A 164 -12.98 11.70 -25.68
CA GLN A 164 -12.60 12.56 -24.57
C GLN A 164 -13.72 13.56 -24.31
N CYS A 165 -14.25 13.56 -23.09
CA CYS A 165 -15.35 14.41 -22.66
C CYS A 165 -14.98 15.16 -21.38
N ARG A 166 -15.53 16.36 -21.20
CA ARG A 166 -15.57 17.06 -19.91
C ARG A 166 -16.86 17.84 -19.77
N TRP A 167 -17.17 18.23 -18.55
CA TRP A 167 -18.23 19.19 -18.27
C TRP A 167 -17.76 20.63 -18.53
N LYS A 168 -18.63 21.45 -19.09
CA LYS A 168 -18.56 22.92 -19.09
C LYS A 168 -19.92 23.43 -18.65
N ASN A 169 -20.03 23.81 -17.38
CA ASN A 169 -21.31 24.01 -16.71
C ASN A 169 -22.14 22.71 -16.80
N ASP A 170 -23.35 22.79 -17.35
CA ASP A 170 -24.26 21.68 -17.62
C ASP A 170 -24.09 21.09 -19.03
N ALA A 171 -23.17 21.59 -19.85
CA ALA A 171 -22.93 21.08 -21.19
C ALA A 171 -21.76 20.10 -21.24
N ILE A 172 -21.84 19.11 -22.13
CA ILE A 172 -20.76 18.15 -22.40
C ILE A 172 -19.88 18.73 -23.51
N VAL A 173 -18.58 18.90 -23.25
CA VAL A 173 -17.60 19.23 -24.28
C VAL A 173 -16.88 17.96 -24.72
N VAL A 174 -16.94 17.67 -26.01
CA VAL A 174 -16.31 16.53 -26.66
C VAL A 174 -15.11 16.99 -27.46
N LEU A 175 -13.96 16.37 -27.22
CA LEU A 175 -12.69 16.63 -27.94
C LEU A 175 -12.31 18.12 -27.96
N ASP A 176 -12.69 18.88 -26.92
CA ASP A 176 -12.47 20.32 -26.79
C ASP A 176 -13.15 21.24 -27.83
N ASP A 177 -13.73 20.68 -28.89
CA ASP A 177 -14.19 21.44 -30.05
C ASP A 177 -15.70 21.40 -30.25
N VAL A 178 -16.40 20.38 -29.73
CA VAL A 178 -17.86 20.23 -29.88
C VAL A 178 -18.55 20.31 -28.53
N LEU A 179 -19.60 21.11 -28.43
CA LEU A 179 -20.44 21.31 -27.27
C LEU A 179 -21.80 20.63 -27.47
N ILE A 180 -22.24 19.87 -26.48
CA ILE A 180 -23.56 19.22 -26.41
C ILE A 180 -24.26 19.77 -25.15
N PRO A 181 -25.04 20.86 -25.25
CA PRO A 181 -25.80 21.40 -24.14
C PRO A 181 -27.04 20.53 -23.83
N PRO A 182 -27.75 20.76 -22.72
CA PRO A 182 -29.15 20.33 -22.58
C PRO A 182 -30.00 20.80 -23.78
N PRO A 183 -30.96 20.00 -24.27
CA PRO A 183 -31.42 18.69 -23.79
C PRO A 183 -30.59 17.48 -24.30
N TYR A 184 -29.32 17.69 -24.64
CA TYR A 184 -28.38 16.65 -25.08
C TYR A 184 -28.78 15.89 -26.35
N LYS A 185 -29.47 16.59 -27.26
CA LYS A 185 -29.93 16.10 -28.56
C LYS A 185 -28.94 16.42 -29.68
N LEU A 186 -29.06 15.70 -30.80
CA LEU A 186 -28.22 15.90 -31.99
C LEU A 186 -28.29 17.33 -32.54
N ASP A 187 -29.48 17.93 -32.50
CA ASP A 187 -29.73 19.28 -33.03
C ASP A 187 -29.10 20.36 -32.14
N SER A 188 -28.81 20.03 -30.88
CA SER A 188 -28.21 20.94 -29.92
C SER A 188 -26.68 21.00 -30.04
N CYS A 189 -26.07 20.04 -30.73
CA CYS A 189 -24.62 19.98 -30.92
C CYS A 189 -24.13 21.17 -31.76
N ARG A 190 -23.13 21.89 -31.25
CA ARG A 190 -22.50 23.01 -31.93
C ARG A 190 -21.01 23.07 -31.62
N PHE A 191 -20.24 23.84 -32.39
CA PHE A 191 -18.84 24.07 -32.06
C PHE A 191 -18.69 24.96 -30.83
N VAL A 192 -17.59 24.75 -30.11
CA VAL A 192 -17.15 25.65 -29.04
C VAL A 192 -16.69 26.96 -29.67
N GLU A 193 -17.14 28.09 -29.12
CA GLU A 193 -16.77 29.43 -29.58
C GLU A 193 -15.24 29.63 -29.59
N GLY A 194 -14.72 30.25 -30.66
CA GLY A 194 -13.30 30.54 -30.82
C GLY A 194 -12.43 29.35 -31.26
N ARG A 195 -13.02 28.20 -31.57
CA ARG A 195 -12.33 27.00 -32.08
C ARG A 195 -12.56 26.83 -33.58
N LYS A 196 -11.74 25.99 -34.21
CA LYS A 196 -11.91 25.64 -35.63
C LYS A 196 -13.17 24.80 -35.80
N HIS A 197 -13.98 25.14 -36.79
CA HIS A 197 -15.16 24.36 -37.14
C HIS A 197 -14.74 23.22 -38.07
N ASP A 198 -14.75 21.99 -37.55
CA ASP A 198 -14.53 20.76 -38.30
C ASP A 198 -15.85 19.99 -38.42
N GLU A 199 -16.51 20.12 -39.57
CA GLU A 199 -17.79 19.47 -39.85
C GLU A 199 -17.71 17.93 -39.84
N VAL A 200 -16.53 17.37 -40.15
CA VAL A 200 -16.31 15.91 -40.11
C VAL A 200 -16.31 15.45 -38.65
N LEU A 201 -15.65 16.20 -37.77
CA LEU A 201 -15.66 15.96 -36.34
C LEU A 201 -17.09 16.06 -35.78
N LEU A 202 -17.83 17.12 -36.09
CA LEU A 202 -19.21 17.29 -35.62
C LEU A 202 -20.11 16.13 -36.08
N SER A 203 -19.98 15.71 -37.33
CA SER A 203 -20.72 14.56 -37.89
C SER A 203 -20.40 13.25 -37.14
N ARG A 204 -19.12 13.03 -36.80
CA ARG A 204 -18.69 11.89 -35.99
C ARG A 204 -19.29 11.95 -34.57
N VAL A 205 -19.25 13.11 -33.92
CA VAL A 205 -19.81 13.28 -32.57
C VAL A 205 -21.31 13.02 -32.58
N LYS A 206 -22.06 13.58 -33.54
CA LYS A 206 -23.51 13.33 -33.70
C LYS A 206 -23.81 11.84 -33.91
N LYS A 207 -23.01 11.13 -34.72
CA LYS A 207 -23.18 9.69 -34.96
C LYS A 207 -22.98 8.84 -33.70
N VAL A 208 -21.96 9.16 -32.89
CA VAL A 208 -21.75 8.44 -31.62
C VAL A 208 -22.84 8.77 -30.62
N LEU A 209 -23.21 10.05 -30.49
CA LEU A 209 -24.31 10.48 -29.63
C LEU A 209 -25.62 9.76 -29.96
N ASP A 210 -25.97 9.64 -31.24
CA ASP A 210 -27.14 8.88 -31.69
C ASP A 210 -27.09 7.41 -31.25
N GLY A 211 -25.94 6.76 -31.42
CA GLY A 211 -25.70 5.39 -30.98
C GLY A 211 -25.91 5.22 -29.48
N GLU A 212 -25.33 6.11 -28.67
CA GLU A 212 -25.46 6.06 -27.21
C GLU A 212 -26.89 6.38 -26.73
N ARG A 213 -27.57 7.35 -27.35
CA ARG A 213 -28.98 7.65 -27.07
C ARG A 213 -29.87 6.46 -27.35
N LYS A 214 -29.66 5.76 -28.47
CA LYS A 214 -30.39 4.52 -28.82
C LYS A 214 -30.11 3.42 -27.82
N ARG A 215 -28.86 3.22 -27.42
CA ARG A 215 -28.44 2.20 -26.44
C ARG A 215 -29.04 2.44 -25.05
N LEU A 216 -29.21 3.70 -24.65
CA LEU A 216 -29.75 4.09 -23.35
C LEU A 216 -31.29 4.30 -23.35
N GLY A 217 -31.96 4.18 -24.50
CA GLY A 217 -33.42 4.30 -24.60
C GLY A 217 -33.97 5.73 -24.75
N TYR A 218 -33.12 6.72 -25.05
CA TYR A 218 -33.51 8.14 -25.17
C TYR A 218 -33.91 8.54 -26.61
N GLN A 219 -34.79 7.74 -27.24
CA GLN A 219 -35.15 7.86 -28.66
C GLN A 219 -36.20 8.95 -29.00
N LYS A 220 -36.51 9.87 -28.07
CA LYS A 220 -37.50 10.96 -28.28
C LYS A 220 -36.88 12.30 -28.66
#